data_AF-A0A1U8JVU6-F1
#
_entry.id   AF-A0A1U8JVU6-F1
#
_cell.length_a   1.000
_cell.length_b   1.000
_cell.length_c   1.000
_cell.angle_alpha   90.00
_cell.angle_beta   90.00
_cell.angle_gamma   90.00
#
_symmetry.space_group_name_H-M   'P 1'
#
loop_
_entity.id
_entity.type
_entity.pdbx_description
1 polymer ?
#
loop_
_entity_poly.entity_id
_entity_poly.type
_entity_poly.pdbx_seq_one_letter_code
_entity_poly.pdbx_strand_id
1 'polypeptide(L)'
;MEWTKRLKQVLRNGRRGSEVIVTTRLEKVAFIMAKVPFHCLLCLSDDDSWSLFKKRAFVMGINEGNVNHETIGKQIVQRCGGVPLAIYAIGSILCFKSHESEWLRVKDSELWDLEDEGKRNLDCIEDGS
;
A
#
# COMPACT_ATOMS: atom_id res chain seq x y z
N MET A 1 1.90 -27.50 19.83
CA MET A 1 1.53 -26.06 19.81
C MET A 1 1.90 -25.39 21.15
N GLU A 2 3.18 -25.33 21.49
CA GLU A 2 3.66 -24.82 22.79
C GLU A 2 3.68 -23.27 22.86
N TRP A 3 4.00 -22.62 21.74
CA TRP A 3 4.07 -21.16 21.67
C TRP A 3 2.72 -20.47 21.92
N THR A 4 1.60 -21.07 21.48
CA THR A 4 0.25 -20.51 21.72
C THR A 4 -0.12 -20.48 23.19
N LYS A 5 0.35 -21.46 23.99
CA LYS A 5 0.12 -21.51 25.44
C LYS A 5 0.91 -20.40 26.14
N ARG A 6 2.18 -20.21 25.76
CA ARG A 6 3.01 -19.11 26.27
C ARG A 6 2.42 -17.75 25.94
N LEU A 7 1.98 -17.54 24.69
CA LEU A 7 1.34 -16.30 24.28
C LEU A 7 0.07 -16.02 25.10
N LYS A 8 -0.81 -17.03 25.26
CA LYS A 8 -2.00 -16.91 26.11
C LYS A 8 -1.64 -16.56 27.55
N GLN A 9 -0.58 -17.17 28.11
CA GLN A 9 -0.14 -16.89 29.48
C GLN A 9 0.32 -15.45 29.66
N VAL A 10 1.09 -14.89 28.72
CA VAL A 10 1.52 -13.48 28.75
C VAL A 10 0.31 -12.54 28.66
N LEU A 11 -0.67 -12.86 27.80
CA LEU A 11 -1.86 -12.04 27.61
C LEU A 11 -2.85 -12.08 28.78
N ARG A 12 -2.76 -13.05 29.70
CA ARG A 12 -3.61 -13.11 30.91
C ARG A 12 -3.39 -11.95 31.86
N ASN A 13 -2.26 -11.24 31.74
CA ASN A 13 -1.95 -10.07 32.57
C ASN A 13 -2.60 -8.78 32.03
N GLY A 14 -3.32 -8.84 30.91
CA GLY A 14 -4.06 -7.70 30.37
C GLY A 14 -5.19 -7.24 31.30
N ARG A 15 -5.40 -5.92 31.38
CA ARG A 15 -6.56 -5.37 32.08
C ARG A 15 -7.84 -5.69 31.29
N ARG A 16 -8.99 -5.77 31.96
CA ARG A 16 -10.28 -5.89 31.27
C ARG A 16 -10.43 -4.75 30.25
N GLY A 17 -10.73 -5.11 29.00
CA GLY A 17 -10.79 -4.19 27.87
C GLY A 17 -9.53 -4.15 26.99
N SER A 18 -8.46 -4.86 27.36
CA SER A 18 -7.29 -5.01 26.48
C SER A 18 -7.61 -5.93 25.29
N GLU A 19 -7.18 -5.53 24.10
CA GLU A 19 -7.34 -6.27 22.86
C GLU A 19 -6.00 -6.50 22.16
N VAL A 20 -5.92 -7.57 21.36
CA VAL A 20 -4.73 -7.92 20.56
C VAL A 20 -5.12 -7.91 19.11
N ILE A 21 -4.42 -7.10 18.31
CA ILE A 21 -4.55 -7.08 16.85
C ILE A 21 -3.40 -7.88 16.27
N VAL A 22 -3.72 -8.83 15.40
CA VAL A 22 -2.73 -9.64 14.68
C VAL A 22 -2.81 -9.26 13.20
N THR A 23 -1.67 -8.88 12.62
CA THR A 23 -1.53 -8.61 11.19
C THR A 23 -0.66 -9.68 10.55
N THR A 24 -1.06 -10.21 9.40
CA THR A 24 -0.28 -11.21 8.65
C THR A 24 -0.50 -11.02 7.16
N ARG A 25 0.49 -11.39 6.34
CA ARG A 25 0.37 -11.43 4.88
C ARG A 25 -0.17 -12.77 4.36
N LEU A 26 -0.34 -13.75 5.25
CA LEU A 26 -0.77 -15.10 4.90
C LEU A 26 -2.18 -15.34 5.43
N GLU A 27 -3.14 -15.49 4.53
CA GLU A 27 -4.54 -15.74 4.85
C GLU A 27 -4.71 -17.01 5.70
N LYS A 28 -3.96 -18.07 5.40
CA LYS A 28 -3.95 -19.31 6.20
C LYS A 28 -3.60 -19.03 7.67
N VAL A 29 -2.66 -18.11 7.92
CA VAL A 29 -2.29 -17.72 9.29
C VAL A 29 -3.41 -16.90 9.93
N ALA A 30 -4.05 -16.00 9.17
CA ALA A 30 -5.21 -15.25 9.65
C ALA A 30 -6.34 -16.21 10.07
N PHE A 31 -6.68 -17.18 9.23
CA PHE A 31 -7.71 -18.20 9.51
C PHE A 31 -7.38 -19.04 10.75
N ILE A 32 -6.12 -19.45 10.93
CA ILE A 32 -5.69 -20.23 12.11
C ILE A 32 -5.80 -19.39 13.41
N MET A 33 -5.52 -18.09 13.33
CA MET A 33 -5.48 -17.19 14.48
C MET A 33 -6.84 -16.56 14.81
N ALA A 34 -7.71 -16.45 13.81
CA ALA A 34 -9.00 -15.82 13.88
C ALA A 34 -9.95 -16.57 14.83
N LYS A 35 -10.45 -15.87 15.84
CA LYS A 35 -11.63 -16.27 16.62
C LYS A 35 -12.91 -15.55 16.16
N VAL A 36 -12.75 -14.59 15.25
CA VAL A 36 -13.76 -13.71 14.65
C VAL A 36 -13.39 -13.55 13.17
N PRO A 37 -14.30 -13.14 12.27
CA PRO A 37 -13.95 -12.85 10.88
C PRO A 37 -12.74 -11.91 10.80
N PHE A 38 -11.73 -12.28 10.02
CA PHE A 38 -10.56 -11.43 9.81
C PHE A 38 -10.84 -10.38 8.73
N HIS A 39 -10.17 -9.23 8.83
CA HIS A 39 -10.31 -8.17 7.86
C HIS A 39 -9.19 -8.26 6.81
N CYS A 40 -9.57 -8.40 5.53
CA CYS A 40 -8.64 -8.32 4.42
C CYS A 40 -8.34 -6.86 4.10
N LEU A 41 -7.08 -6.47 4.22
CA LEU A 41 -6.64 -5.14 3.78
C LEU A 41 -6.56 -5.13 2.25
N LEU A 42 -7.47 -4.40 1.61
CA LEU A 42 -7.52 -4.22 0.17
C LEU A 42 -6.58 -3.08 -0.28
N CYS A 43 -6.30 -3.04 -1.58
CA CYS A 43 -5.64 -1.90 -2.21
C CYS A 43 -6.49 -0.64 -2.11
N LEU A 44 -5.85 0.52 -2.24
CA LEU A 44 -6.55 1.79 -2.30
C LEU A 44 -7.33 1.91 -3.60
N SER A 45 -8.47 2.62 -3.53
CA SER A 45 -9.18 3.09 -4.71
C SER A 45 -8.30 4.02 -5.54
N ASP A 46 -8.64 4.23 -6.81
CA ASP A 46 -7.92 5.16 -7.68
C ASP A 46 -7.91 6.60 -7.11
N ASP A 47 -9.03 7.02 -6.53
CA ASP A 47 -9.19 8.35 -5.94
C ASP A 47 -8.36 8.52 -4.66
N ASP A 48 -8.35 7.51 -3.79
CA ASP A 48 -7.52 7.51 -2.57
C ASP A 48 -6.03 7.41 -2.92
N SER A 49 -5.69 6.61 -3.92
CA SER A 49 -4.33 6.46 -4.45
C SER A 49 -3.82 7.78 -4.99
N TRP A 50 -4.62 8.46 -5.82
CA TRP A 50 -4.29 9.78 -6.35
C TRP A 50 -4.17 10.83 -5.24
N SER A 51 -5.06 10.78 -4.26
CA SER A 51 -5.04 11.70 -3.11
C SER A 51 -3.78 11.51 -2.24
N LEU A 52 -3.38 10.26 -1.97
CA LEU A 52 -2.15 9.93 -1.25
C LEU A 52 -0.92 10.38 -2.05
N PHE A 53 -0.89 10.08 -3.34
CA PHE A 53 0.20 10.50 -4.22
C PHE A 53 0.37 12.01 -4.21
N LYS A 54 -0.72 12.76 -4.43
CA LYS A 54 -0.67 14.23 -4.49
C LYS A 54 -0.12 14.85 -3.21
N LYS A 55 -0.60 14.37 -2.05
CA LYS A 55 -0.11 14.81 -0.72
C LYS A 55 1.39 14.66 -0.57
N ARG A 56 2.00 13.71 -1.31
CA ARG A 56 3.43 13.46 -1.22
C ARG A 56 4.24 14.11 -2.36
N ALA A 57 3.83 13.92 -3.60
CA ALA A 57 4.54 14.40 -4.79
C ALA A 57 4.54 15.93 -4.92
N PHE A 58 3.51 16.61 -4.41
CA PHE A 58 3.38 18.06 -4.52
C PHE A 58 3.61 18.79 -3.18
N VAL A 59 4.12 18.11 -2.15
CA VAL A 59 4.28 18.69 -0.80
C VAL A 59 5.14 19.96 -0.76
N MET A 60 6.07 20.12 -1.72
CA MET A 60 6.94 21.30 -1.82
C MET A 60 6.33 22.44 -2.64
N GLY A 61 5.14 22.25 -3.23
CA GLY A 61 4.50 23.24 -4.11
C GLY A 61 5.18 23.45 -5.48
N ILE A 62 6.36 22.88 -5.71
CA ILE A 62 7.18 23.10 -6.92
C ILE A 62 6.40 22.82 -8.22
N ASN A 63 5.58 21.79 -8.21
CA ASN A 63 4.81 21.34 -9.38
C ASN A 63 3.29 21.40 -9.16
N GLU A 64 2.83 21.97 -8.05
CA GLU A 64 1.40 21.98 -7.70
C GLU A 64 0.61 22.82 -8.73
N GLY A 65 -0.49 22.26 -9.24
CA GLY A 65 -1.32 22.90 -10.28
C GLY A 65 -0.75 22.81 -11.71
N ASN A 66 0.38 22.14 -11.92
CA ASN A 66 0.89 21.87 -13.27
C ASN A 66 0.14 20.69 -13.92
N VAL A 67 -0.67 20.99 -14.94
CA VAL A 67 -1.52 20.03 -15.66
C VAL A 67 -0.72 18.83 -16.22
N ASN A 68 0.51 19.04 -16.71
CA ASN A 68 1.32 17.96 -17.26
C ASN A 68 1.82 17.01 -16.16
N HIS A 69 2.33 17.56 -15.05
CA HIS A 69 2.77 16.75 -13.90
C HIS A 69 1.60 15.97 -13.28
N GLU A 70 0.41 16.57 -13.22
CA GLU A 70 -0.78 15.85 -12.76
C GLU A 70 -1.16 14.71 -13.70
N THR A 71 -1.11 14.93 -15.01
CA THR A 71 -1.45 13.92 -16.02
C THR A 71 -0.48 12.74 -15.96
N ILE A 72 0.83 13.00 -15.92
CA ILE A 72 1.85 11.95 -15.80
C ILE A 72 1.76 11.27 -14.43
N GLY A 73 1.54 12.04 -13.36
CA GLY A 73 1.37 11.50 -12.02
C GLY A 73 0.23 10.49 -11.91
N LYS A 74 -0.92 10.75 -12.54
CA LYS A 74 -2.04 9.80 -12.56
C LYS A 74 -1.65 8.49 -13.25
N GLN A 75 -0.91 8.54 -14.36
CA GLN A 75 -0.42 7.34 -15.05
C GLN A 75 0.57 6.55 -14.19
N ILE A 76 1.44 7.23 -13.45
CA ILE A 76 2.37 6.61 -12.50
C ILE A 76 1.61 5.93 -11.35
N VAL A 77 0.57 6.58 -10.82
CA VAL A 77 -0.26 6.01 -9.76
C VAL A 77 -0.98 4.75 -10.22
N GLN A 78 -1.50 4.73 -11.45
CA GLN A 78 -2.09 3.53 -12.03
C GLN A 78 -1.08 2.37 -12.08
N ARG A 79 0.18 2.63 -12.42
CA ARG A 79 1.25 1.61 -12.38
C ARG A 79 1.57 1.11 -10.96
N CYS A 80 1.23 1.87 -9.92
CA CYS A 80 1.43 1.44 -8.53
C CYS A 80 0.35 0.46 -8.03
N GLY A 81 -0.73 0.24 -8.77
CA GLY A 81 -1.74 -0.79 -8.47
C GLY A 81 -2.45 -0.63 -7.12
N GLY A 82 -2.63 0.61 -6.64
CA GLY A 82 -3.30 0.89 -5.37
C GLY A 82 -2.51 0.52 -4.11
N VAL A 83 -1.25 0.11 -4.21
CA VAL A 83 -0.42 -0.24 -3.04
C VAL A 83 0.06 1.03 -2.33
N PRO A 84 -0.39 1.31 -1.08
CA PRO A 84 -0.09 2.58 -0.40
C PRO A 84 1.40 2.90 -0.30
N LEU A 85 2.22 1.87 0.02
CA LEU A 85 3.66 2.05 0.20
C LEU A 85 4.37 2.39 -1.11
N ALA A 86 3.99 1.77 -2.22
CA ALA A 86 4.55 2.06 -3.54
C ALA A 86 4.20 3.49 -3.97
N ILE A 87 2.93 3.87 -3.84
CA ILE A 87 2.43 5.21 -4.15
C ILE A 87 3.19 6.27 -3.34
N TYR A 88 3.32 6.05 -2.03
CA TYR A 88 4.02 6.96 -1.13
C TYR A 88 5.51 7.09 -1.48
N ALA A 89 6.19 5.97 -1.75
CA ALA A 89 7.60 5.96 -2.10
C ALA A 89 7.87 6.72 -3.40
N ILE A 90 7.09 6.45 -4.45
CA ILE A 90 7.25 7.12 -5.74
C ILE A 90 6.89 8.60 -5.65
N GLY A 91 5.80 8.96 -4.95
CA GLY A 91 5.49 10.36 -4.66
C GLY A 91 6.61 11.07 -3.90
N SER A 92 7.28 10.38 -2.97
CA SER A 92 8.43 10.93 -2.23
C SER A 92 9.65 11.17 -3.12
N ILE A 93 9.84 10.38 -4.17
CA ILE A 93 10.93 10.58 -5.13
C ILE A 93 10.62 11.77 -6.03
N LEU A 94 9.38 11.82 -6.55
CA LEU A 94 8.95 12.84 -7.50
C LEU A 94 8.81 14.24 -6.90
N CYS A 95 8.67 14.37 -5.57
CA CYS A 95 8.59 15.70 -4.95
C CYS A 95 9.86 16.54 -5.10
N PHE A 96 11.00 15.92 -5.42
CA PHE A 96 12.27 16.58 -5.71
C PHE A 96 12.53 16.76 -7.22
N LYS A 97 11.57 16.44 -8.08
CA LYS A 97 11.71 16.44 -9.54
C LYS A 97 10.87 17.55 -10.15
N SER A 98 11.50 18.57 -10.73
CA SER A 98 10.81 19.74 -11.29
C SER A 98 10.55 19.64 -12.80
N HIS A 99 11.27 18.78 -13.50
CA HIS A 99 11.15 18.65 -14.94
C HIS A 99 10.26 17.47 -15.36
N GLU A 100 9.41 17.72 -16.35
CA GLU A 100 8.51 16.72 -16.92
C GLU A 100 9.24 15.46 -17.41
N SER A 101 10.42 15.63 -18.00
CA SER A 101 11.25 14.52 -18.48
C SER A 101 11.69 13.58 -17.37
N GLU A 102 11.88 14.07 -16.13
CA GLU A 102 12.23 13.23 -14.99
C GLU A 102 11.04 12.39 -14.52
N TRP A 103 9.82 12.93 -14.63
CA TRP A 103 8.60 12.20 -14.33
C TRP A 103 8.32 11.14 -15.40
N LEU A 104 8.50 11.48 -16.68
CA LEU A 104 8.39 10.52 -17.78
C LEU A 104 9.39 9.37 -17.63
N ARG A 105 10.63 9.65 -17.21
CA ARG A 105 11.62 8.59 -16.91
C ARG A 105 11.18 7.62 -15.82
N VAL A 106 10.47 8.10 -14.80
CA VAL A 106 9.89 7.22 -13.77
C VAL A 106 8.71 6.44 -14.34
N LYS A 107 7.82 7.09 -15.09
CA LYS A 107 6.67 6.44 -15.74
C LYS A 107 7.08 5.30 -16.67
N ASP A 108 8.12 5.52 -17.46
CA ASP A 108 8.58 4.62 -18.52
C ASP A 108 9.78 3.76 -18.08
N SER A 109 10.02 3.66 -16.77
CA SER A 109 11.10 2.84 -16.22
C SER A 109 10.80 1.35 -16.32
N GLU A 110 11.81 0.55 -16.67
CA GLU A 110 11.77 -0.92 -16.65
C GLU A 110 11.51 -1.50 -15.24
N LEU A 111 11.59 -0.68 -14.18
CA LEU A 111 11.22 -1.06 -12.82
C LEU A 111 9.82 -1.69 -12.75
N TRP A 112 8.90 -1.25 -13.60
CA TRP A 112 7.53 -1.72 -13.63
C TRP A 112 7.38 -3.13 -14.22
N ASP A 113 8.36 -3.58 -15.00
CA ASP A 113 8.35 -4.87 -15.70
C ASP A 113 9.05 -5.97 -14.91
N LEU A 114 9.54 -5.65 -13.70
CA LEU A 114 10.11 -6.64 -12.79
C LEU A 114 8.99 -7.57 -12.28
N GLU A 115 8.97 -8.80 -12.81
CA GLU A 115 8.14 -9.87 -12.27
C GLU A 115 8.57 -10.15 -10.82
N ASP A 116 7.59 -10.16 -9.92
CA ASP A 116 7.86 -10.50 -8.53
C ASP A 116 7.96 -12.02 -8.38
N GLU A 117 9.16 -12.53 -8.10
CA GLU A 117 9.38 -13.96 -7.81
C GLU A 117 8.60 -14.43 -6.57
N GLY A 118 8.13 -13.50 -5.73
CA GLY A 118 7.15 -13.78 -4.69
C GLY A 118 5.77 -13.37 -5.17
N LYS A 119 4.95 -14.31 -5.66
CA LYS A 119 3.50 -14.15 -5.90
C LYS A 119 2.89 -13.17 -4.90
N ARG A 120 2.80 -11.90 -5.29
CA ARG A 120 1.90 -10.95 -4.68
C ARG A 120 0.54 -11.43 -5.15
N ASN A 121 -0.23 -12.02 -4.26
CA ASN A 121 -1.69 -12.03 -4.38
C ASN A 121 -2.14 -10.55 -4.26
N LEU A 122 -1.80 -9.75 -5.28
CA LEU A 122 -2.31 -8.42 -5.56
C LEU A 122 -3.36 -8.51 -6.68
N ASP A 123 -3.91 -9.71 -6.92
CA ASP A 123 -5.25 -9.79 -7.45
C ASP A 123 -6.13 -9.06 -6.44
N CYS A 124 -6.31 -7.76 -6.67
CA CYS A 124 -7.45 -7.02 -6.17
C CYS A 124 -8.63 -7.92 -6.49
N ILE A 125 -9.18 -8.56 -5.48
CA ILE A 125 -10.39 -9.35 -5.64
C ILE A 125 -11.41 -8.36 -6.18
N GLU A 126 -11.70 -8.47 -7.48
CA GLU A 126 -12.84 -7.79 -8.05
C GLU A 126 -14.06 -8.29 -7.28
N ASP A 127 -14.77 -7.38 -6.63
CA ASP A 127 -16.04 -7.67 -6.01
C ASP A 127 -17.00 -8.15 -7.11
N GLY A 128 -17.11 -9.48 -7.22
CA GLY A 128 -18.23 -10.13 -7.90
C GLY A 128 -19.48 -9.93 -7.06
N SER A 129 -20.42 -9.15 -7.60
CA SER A 129 -21.79 -9.03 -7.12
C SER A 129 -22.50 -10.38 -7.02
#